data_AF-G3ECL9-F1
#
_entry.id   AF-G3ECL9-F1
#
_cell.length_a   1.000
_cell.length_b   1.000
_cell.length_c   1.000
_cell.angle_alpha   90.00
_cell.angle_beta   90.00
_cell.angle_gamma   90.00
#
_symmetry.space_group_name_H-M   'P 1'
#
loop_
_entity.id
_entity.type
_entity.pdbx_description
1 polymer ?
#
loop_
_entity_poly.entity_id
_entity_poly.type
_entity_poly.pdbx_seq_one_letter_code
_entity_poly.pdbx_strand_id
1 'polypeptide(L)'
;YVEHVQCRISLKFFPRGDLRILLISPMGTESVLLFERPLDIISSTFDDWPFLSVHYWGEKIAGRWEIKITRRMANSTAKSPGLLKKWRLI
;
A
#
# COMPACT_ATOMS: atom_id res chain seq x y z
N TYR A 1 23.00 0.65 -2.05
CA TYR A 1 22.07 0.93 -0.94
C TYR A 1 20.89 1.70 -1.50
N VAL A 2 19.73 1.61 -0.85
CA VAL A 2 18.50 2.27 -1.33
C VAL A 2 18.44 3.71 -0.82
N GLU A 3 17.86 4.62 -1.60
CA GLU A 3 17.57 6.01 -1.21
C GLU A 3 16.06 6.20 -1.02
N HIS A 4 15.31 5.86 -2.07
CA HIS A 4 13.86 5.86 -2.06
C HIS A 4 13.35 4.55 -2.66
N VAL A 5 12.17 4.13 -2.22
CA VAL A 5 11.44 3.00 -2.82
C VAL A 5 10.08 3.50 -3.25
N GLN A 6 9.69 3.18 -4.48
CA GLN A 6 8.36 3.46 -4.98
C GLN A 6 7.59 2.17 -5.22
N CYS A 7 6.49 2.00 -4.51
CA CYS A 7 5.53 0.93 -4.70
C CYS A 7 4.37 1.41 -5.56
N ARG A 8 4.31 0.96 -6.80
CA ARG A 8 3.20 1.28 -7.73
C ARG A 8 2.13 0.21 -7.64
N ILE A 9 0.89 0.60 -7.38
CA ILE A 9 -0.22 -0.33 -7.14
C ILE A 9 -1.41 0.02 -8.04
N SER A 10 -1.93 -0.98 -8.75
CA SER A 10 -3.25 -0.96 -9.37
C SER A 10 -4.20 -1.87 -8.59
N LEU A 11 -5.18 -1.30 -7.91
CA LEU A 11 -6.08 -1.99 -6.98
C LEU A 11 -7.49 -1.40 -7.04
N LYS A 12 -8.52 -2.24 -7.04
CA LYS A 12 -9.91 -1.82 -6.91
C LYS A 12 -10.49 -2.25 -5.57
N PHE A 13 -11.03 -1.31 -4.81
CA PHE A 13 -11.72 -1.54 -3.54
C PHE A 13 -12.59 -0.32 -3.20
N PHE A 14 -13.82 -0.54 -2.75
CA PHE A 14 -14.72 0.55 -2.37
C PHE A 14 -15.27 0.36 -0.95
N PRO A 15 -15.22 1.39 -0.10
CA PRO A 15 -14.53 2.67 -0.31
C PRO A 15 -13.01 2.49 -0.17
N ARG A 16 -12.21 3.09 -1.07
CA ARG A 16 -10.74 2.92 -1.00
C ARG A 16 -10.13 3.52 0.28
N GLY A 17 -10.83 4.45 0.92
CA GLY A 17 -10.42 5.04 2.20
C GLY A 17 -10.33 4.07 3.36
N ASP A 18 -11.00 2.92 3.30
CA ASP A 18 -10.89 1.89 4.33
C ASP A 18 -9.58 1.08 4.25
N LEU A 19 -8.74 1.31 3.24
CA LEU A 19 -7.50 0.56 3.06
C LEU A 19 -6.36 1.14 3.87
N ARG A 20 -5.51 0.24 4.35
CA ARG A 20 -4.18 0.51 4.88
C ARG A 20 -3.16 -0.32 4.10
N ILE A 21 -2.10 0.33 3.64
CA ILE A 21 -1.04 -0.32 2.86
C ILE A 21 0.29 -0.12 3.58
N LEU A 22 0.97 -1.23 3.86
CA LEU A 22 2.33 -1.25 4.40
C LEU A 22 3.28 -1.92 3.41
N LEU A 23 4.51 -1.46 3.41
CA LEU A 23 5.63 -2.10 2.73
C LEU A 23 6.70 -2.45 3.77
N ILE A 24 7.22 -3.66 3.70
CA ILE A 24 8.21 -4.21 4.62
C ILE A 24 9.46 -4.58 3.83
N SER A 25 10.60 -4.08 4.28
CA SER A 25 11.90 -4.34 3.64
C SER A 25 12.49 -5.70 4.05
N PRO A 26 13.48 -6.21 3.30
CA PRO A 26 14.21 -7.42 3.68
C PRO A 26 14.89 -7.34 5.04
N MET A 27 15.19 -6.13 5.52
CA MET A 27 15.81 -5.88 6.82
C MET A 27 14.77 -5.72 7.95
N GLY A 28 13.48 -5.79 7.63
CA GLY A 28 12.38 -5.75 8.61
C GLY A 28 11.82 -4.34 8.87
N THR A 29 12.30 -3.32 8.18
CA THR A 29 11.76 -1.95 8.31
C THR A 29 10.37 -1.90 7.71
N GLU A 30 9.41 -1.34 8.44
CA GLU A 30 8.04 -1.16 7.96
C GLU A 30 7.78 0.32 7.59
N SER A 31 7.15 0.55 6.44
CA SER A 31 6.65 1.88 6.05
C SER A 31 5.17 1.82 5.74
N VAL A 32 4.40 2.76 6.31
CA VAL A 32 2.98 2.92 6.00
C VAL A 32 2.87 3.79 4.75
N LEU A 33 2.53 3.15 3.63
CA LEU A 33 2.36 3.81 2.33
C LEU A 33 1.00 4.51 2.21
N LEU A 34 -0.02 3.95 2.86
CA LEU A 34 -1.36 4.52 2.90
C LEU A 34 -1.98 4.25 4.27
N PHE A 35 -2.41 5.33 4.93
CA PHE A 35 -3.27 5.25 6.11
C PHE A 35 -4.73 5.16 5.70
N GLU A 36 -5.56 4.64 6.61
CA GLU A 36 -7.01 4.70 6.48
C GLU A 36 -7.46 6.18 6.42
N ARG A 37 -8.38 6.48 5.51
CA ARG A 37 -8.95 7.81 5.29
C ARG A 37 -10.47 7.72 5.36
N PRO A 38 -11.08 7.89 6.55
CA PRO A 38 -12.52 7.68 6.75
C PRO A 38 -13.42 8.55 5.87
N LEU A 39 -12.92 9.68 5.36
CA LEU A 39 -13.64 10.60 4.48
C LEU A 39 -13.47 10.30 2.99
N ASP A 40 -12.58 9.37 2.60
CA ASP A 40 -12.37 8.98 1.20
C ASP A 40 -13.35 7.86 0.78
N ILE A 41 -14.62 8.25 0.65
CA ILE A 41 -15.77 7.34 0.45
C ILE A 41 -16.33 7.35 -0.98
N ILE A 42 -15.76 8.15 -1.89
CA ILE A 42 -16.28 8.36 -3.25
C ILE A 42 -15.57 7.47 -4.27
N SER A 43 -14.27 7.25 -4.08
CA SER A 43 -13.44 6.55 -5.05
C SER A 43 -13.24 5.08 -4.70
N SER A 44 -13.03 4.29 -5.75
CA SER A 44 -12.88 2.83 -5.66
C SER A 44 -11.55 2.31 -6.20
N THR A 45 -10.68 3.16 -6.76
CA THR A 45 -9.57 2.66 -7.59
C THR A 45 -8.22 3.36 -7.32
N PHE A 46 -7.24 2.50 -7.06
CA PHE A 46 -5.80 2.50 -7.38
C PHE A 46 -5.49 2.29 -8.86
N ASP A 47 -4.96 3.26 -9.62
CA ASP A 47 -4.46 2.99 -10.97
C ASP A 47 -2.98 3.39 -11.13
N ASP A 48 -2.10 2.39 -11.16
CA ASP A 48 -0.63 2.51 -11.18
C ASP A 48 -0.11 3.59 -10.23
N TRP A 49 -0.73 3.71 -9.05
CA TRP A 49 -0.51 4.83 -8.14
C TRP A 49 0.85 4.69 -7.45
N PRO A 50 1.75 5.70 -7.55
CA PRO A 50 3.09 5.63 -6.98
C PRO A 50 3.12 6.02 -5.51
N PHE A 51 3.07 5.04 -4.61
CA PHE A 51 3.40 5.27 -3.21
C PHE A 51 4.91 5.30 -3.03
N LEU A 52 5.44 6.31 -2.35
CA LEU A 52 6.89 6.49 -2.16
C LEU A 52 7.23 6.47 -0.66
N SER A 53 8.39 5.89 -0.33
CA SER A 53 8.94 5.89 1.02
C SER A 53 10.46 6.07 0.98
N VAL A 54 10.98 6.88 1.91
CA VAL A 54 12.42 7.05 2.19
C VAL A 54 12.86 6.36 3.47
N HIS A 55 11.97 5.61 4.14
CA HIS A 55 12.29 4.94 5.41
C HIS A 55 13.39 3.88 5.28
N TYR A 56 13.62 3.37 4.07
CA TYR A 56 14.58 2.31 3.78
C TYR A 56 15.96 2.84 3.37
N TRP A 57 16.22 4.13 3.63
CA TRP A 57 17.46 4.77 3.23
C TRP A 57 18.67 4.05 3.84
N GLY A 58 19.64 3.68 3.02
CA GLY A 58 20.84 2.97 3.47
C GLY A 58 20.65 1.46 3.65
N GLU A 59 19.48 0.90 3.35
CA GLU A 59 19.26 -0.54 3.43
C GLU A 59 19.80 -1.29 2.19
N LYS A 60 20.00 -2.60 2.36
CA LYS A 60 20.29 -3.51 1.25
C LYS A 60 19.00 -3.84 0.51
N ILE A 61 18.99 -3.65 -0.80
CA ILE A 61 17.82 -3.93 -1.65
C ILE A 61 17.50 -5.43 -1.79
N ALA A 62 18.53 -6.26 -1.67
CA ALA A 62 18.44 -7.70 -1.91
C ALA A 62 17.65 -8.41 -0.81
N GLY A 63 16.64 -9.17 -1.22
CA GLY A 63 15.84 -10.01 -0.35
C GLY A 63 14.35 -9.88 -0.61
N ARG A 64 13.54 -10.38 0.32
CA ARG A 64 12.10 -10.41 0.19
C ARG A 64 11.49 -9.10 0.69
N TRP A 65 10.82 -8.40 -0.21
CA TRP A 65 9.92 -7.31 0.13
C TRP A 65 8.50 -7.86 0.28
N GLU A 66 7.75 -7.33 1.26
CA GLU A 66 6.38 -7.73 1.51
C GLU A 66 5.45 -6.52 1.51
N ILE A 67 4.33 -6.64 0.80
CA ILE A 67 3.24 -5.65 0.86
C ILE A 67 2.10 -6.26 1.66
N LYS A 68 1.66 -5.54 2.69
CA LYS A 68 0.46 -5.88 3.46
C LYS A 68 -0.63 -4.87 3.14
N ILE A 69 -1.73 -5.35 2.59
CA ILE A 69 -2.94 -4.56 2.32
C ILE A 69 -4.03 -5.05 3.25
N THR A 70 -4.44 -4.21 4.18
CA THR A 70 -5.51 -4.50 5.13
C THR A 70 -6.65 -3.52 4.92
N ARG A 71 -7.85 -3.90 5.37
CA ARG A 71 -9.01 -3.02 5.39
C ARG A 71 -9.50 -2.83 6.82
N ARG A 72 -10.01 -1.65 7.11
CA ARG A 72 -10.79 -1.39 8.31
C ARG A 72 -12.05 -2.25 8.31
N MET A 73 -12.35 -2.93 9.41
CA MET A 73 -13.61 -3.69 9.56
C MET A 73 -14.70 -2.85 10.23
N ALA A 74 -14.35 -2.02 11.19
CA ALA A 74 -15.30 -1.18 11.91
C ALA A 74 -15.89 -0.09 11.01
N ASN A 75 -17.21 0.02 10.98
CA ASN A 75 -17.95 1.02 10.20
C ASN A 75 -17.60 1.04 8.69
N SER A 76 -17.12 -0.09 8.15
CA SER A 76 -16.86 -0.22 6.73
C SER A 76 -18.15 -0.44 5.96
N THR A 77 -18.33 0.31 4.88
CA THR A 77 -19.42 0.10 3.92
C THR A 77 -19.03 -0.82 2.77
N ALA A 78 -17.86 -1.46 2.84
CA ALA A 78 -17.34 -2.31 1.78
C ALA A 78 -18.18 -3.58 1.62
N LYS A 79 -18.96 -3.64 0.53
CA LYS A 79 -19.85 -4.76 0.19
C LYS A 79 -19.16 -5.87 -0.61
N SER A 80 -17.96 -5.63 -1.12
CA SER A 80 -17.28 -6.53 -2.06
C SER A 80 -15.80 -6.69 -1.71
N PRO A 81 -15.19 -7.84 -2.02
CA PRO A 81 -13.76 -8.03 -1.87
C PRO A 81 -12.99 -7.09 -2.79
N GLY A 82 -11.78 -6.72 -2.39
CA GLY A 82 -10.86 -5.96 -3.23
C GLY A 82 -10.21 -6.82 -4.31
N LEU A 83 -9.77 -6.17 -5.38
CA LEU A 83 -9.00 -6.78 -6.45
C LEU A 83 -7.66 -6.06 -6.60
N LEU A 84 -6.57 -6.73 -6.23
CA LEU A 84 -5.22 -6.29 -6.57
C LEU A 84 -4.91 -6.77 -7.98
N LYS A 85 -4.83 -5.83 -8.94
CA LYS A 85 -4.57 -6.16 -10.35
C LYS A 85 -3.08 -6.31 -10.63
N LYS A 86 -2.28 -5.38 -10.10
CA LYS A 86 -0.85 -5.29 -10.36
C LYS A 86 -0.16 -4.53 -9.24
N TRP A 87 1.06 -4.92 -8.93
CA TRP A 87 1.98 -4.10 -8.15
C TRP A 87 3.41 -4.26 -8.66
N ARG A 88 4.27 -3.27 -8.38
CA ARG A 88 5.71 -3.32 -8.66
C ARG A 88 6.47 -2.40 -7.72
N LEU A 89 7.70 -2.78 -7.41
CA LEU A 89 8.66 -1.94 -6.72
C LEU A 89 9.63 -1.34 -7.74
N ILE A 90 10.01 -0.09 -7.50
CA ILE A 90 11.01 0.68 -8.23
C ILE A 90 11.98 1.23 -7.19
#